data_AF-A0A816EXG7-F1
#
_entry.id   AF-A0A816EXG7-F1
#
_cell.length_a   1.000
_cell.length_b   1.000
_cell.length_c   1.000
_cell.angle_alpha   90.00
_cell.angle_beta   90.00
_cell.angle_gamma   90.00
#
_symmetry.space_group_name_H-M   'P 1'
#
loop_
_entity.id
_entity.type
_entity.pdbx_description
1 polymer ?
#
loop_
_entity_poly.entity_id
_entity_poly.type
_entity_poly.pdbx_seq_one_letter_code
_entity_poly.pdbx_strand_id
1 'polypeptide(L)'
;MSISSFLTNFQYDPNQWSVMTATTNDKYYDIWALRTLSDSVMNYDVWHQVWKLEGSSEHYCSQSIIDQIIGIHTKHIPIERGLIEVRSAFGGAALYKTNSTFECKYNGKGFTCEHIQFHLCIREKHQGRIFINPAFRVS
;
A
#
# COMPACT_ATOMS: atom_id res chain seq x y z
N MET A 1 -0.42 -17.13 3.06
CA MET A 1 0.78 -16.58 3.75
C MET A 1 1.47 -17.70 4.53
N SER A 2 2.79 -17.89 4.37
CA SER A 2 3.55 -18.88 5.15
C SER A 2 4.16 -18.28 6.43
N ILE A 3 4.45 -19.12 7.43
CA ILE A 3 5.19 -18.69 8.64
C ILE A 3 6.55 -18.09 8.27
N SER A 4 7.29 -18.73 7.35
CA SER A 4 8.58 -18.23 6.88
C SER A 4 8.48 -16.82 6.32
N SER A 5 7.43 -16.53 5.57
CA SER A 5 7.20 -15.21 4.99
C SER A 5 6.87 -14.17 6.07
N PHE A 6 6.03 -14.51 7.05
CA PHE A 6 5.75 -13.63 8.18
C PHE A 6 7.01 -13.32 9.01
N LEU A 7 7.86 -14.31 9.24
CA LEU A 7 9.09 -14.15 10.03
C LEU A 7 10.12 -13.22 9.39
N THR A 8 10.04 -12.97 8.07
CA THR A 8 10.96 -12.05 7.38
C THR A 8 10.88 -10.62 7.93
N ASN A 9 9.73 -10.22 8.47
CA ASN A 9 9.54 -8.88 9.06
C ASN A 9 10.46 -8.63 10.27
N PHE A 10 10.89 -9.69 10.96
CA PHE A 10 11.74 -9.60 12.16
C PHE A 10 13.24 -9.73 11.85
N GLN A 11 13.62 -9.84 10.57
CA GLN A 11 15.03 -9.83 10.15
C GLN A 11 15.60 -8.41 10.08
N TYR A 12 14.75 -7.39 10.17
CA TYR A 12 15.12 -5.99 10.12
C TYR A 12 15.14 -5.38 11.52
N ASP A 13 16.01 -4.37 11.72
CA ASP A 13 16.07 -3.62 12.98
C ASP A 13 14.68 -3.09 13.33
N PRO A 14 14.08 -3.51 14.47
CA PRO A 14 12.76 -3.06 14.84
C PRO A 14 12.70 -1.54 14.91
N ASN A 15 13.76 -0.82 15.30
CA ASN A 15 13.72 0.64 15.45
C ASN A 15 13.62 1.42 14.13
N GLN A 16 13.78 0.75 12.98
CA GLN A 16 13.79 1.41 11.66
C GLN A 16 12.42 1.50 10.99
N TRP A 17 11.41 0.79 11.49
CA TRP A 17 10.08 0.71 10.88
C TRP A 17 8.95 0.81 11.90
N SER A 18 7.79 1.28 11.46
CA SER A 18 6.54 1.29 12.23
C SER A 18 5.50 0.34 11.66
N VAL A 19 5.53 0.15 10.33
CA VAL A 19 4.62 -0.73 9.61
C VAL A 19 5.37 -1.52 8.54
N MET A 20 5.15 -2.84 8.51
CA MET A 20 5.54 -3.71 7.40
C MET A 20 4.29 -4.18 6.67
N THR A 21 4.21 -3.88 5.38
CA THR A 21 3.07 -4.23 4.52
C THR A 21 3.48 -5.39 3.61
N ALA A 22 2.55 -6.31 3.39
CA ALA A 22 2.77 -7.45 2.53
C ALA A 22 2.65 -7.08 1.04
N THR A 23 3.12 -7.99 0.19
CA THR A 23 2.86 -8.01 -1.25
C THR A 23 2.33 -9.39 -1.68
N THR A 24 2.12 -9.61 -2.97
CA THR A 24 1.68 -10.89 -3.55
C THR A 24 2.83 -11.56 -4.28
N ASN A 25 2.66 -12.83 -4.66
CA ASN A 25 3.66 -13.57 -5.43
C ASN A 25 3.85 -13.03 -6.85
N ASP A 26 2.78 -12.52 -7.46
CA ASP A 26 2.80 -11.99 -8.83
C ASP A 26 2.91 -10.46 -8.82
N LYS A 27 1.83 -9.77 -9.16
CA LYS A 27 1.79 -8.31 -9.26
C LYS A 27 1.22 -7.72 -7.98
N TYR A 28 1.88 -6.69 -7.46
CA TYR A 28 1.32 -5.88 -6.39
C TYR A 28 -0.03 -5.32 -6.85
N TYR A 29 -1.11 -5.69 -6.16
CA TYR A 29 -2.48 -5.51 -6.65
C TYR A 29 -3.20 -4.33 -6.02
N ASP A 30 -2.97 -4.05 -4.73
CA ASP A 30 -3.69 -3.02 -3.99
C ASP A 30 -3.02 -1.66 -4.17
N ILE A 31 -3.12 -1.20 -5.41
CA ILE A 31 -2.70 0.12 -5.85
C ILE A 31 -3.60 1.23 -5.26
N TRP A 32 -4.78 0.90 -4.75
CA TRP A 32 -5.64 1.92 -4.13
C TRP A 32 -5.01 2.45 -2.84
N ALA A 33 -4.44 1.55 -2.02
CA ALA A 33 -3.73 1.88 -0.80
C ALA A 33 -2.29 2.41 -1.03
N LEU A 34 -1.69 2.20 -2.21
CA LEU A 34 -0.30 2.54 -2.49
C LEU A 34 -0.09 4.04 -2.70
N ARG A 35 0.82 4.62 -1.92
CA ARG A 35 1.34 5.98 -2.09
C ARG A 35 2.86 5.93 -1.94
N THR A 36 3.60 6.12 -3.03
CA THR A 36 5.07 6.12 -3.02
C THR A 36 5.61 7.41 -2.40
N LEU A 37 6.89 7.41 -2.01
CA LEU A 37 7.57 8.64 -1.58
C LEU A 37 7.81 9.63 -2.74
N SER A 38 7.95 9.14 -3.97
CA SER A 38 8.05 9.98 -5.16
C SER A 38 6.66 10.32 -5.69
N ASP A 39 6.38 11.61 -5.91
CA ASP A 39 5.13 12.07 -6.51
C ASP A 39 5.02 11.70 -7.99
N SER A 40 6.15 11.49 -8.67
CA SER A 40 6.18 11.12 -10.09
C SER A 40 5.85 9.64 -10.35
N VAL A 41 5.91 8.78 -9.32
CA VAL A 41 5.62 7.36 -9.47
C VAL A 41 4.14 7.12 -9.20
N MET A 42 3.70 7.28 -7.94
CA MET A 42 2.31 7.01 -7.58
C MET A 42 1.94 7.61 -6.22
N ASN A 43 1.54 8.89 -6.21
CA ASN A 43 1.04 9.58 -5.01
C ASN A 43 -0.34 10.21 -5.21
N TYR A 44 -1.26 9.49 -5.85
CA TYR A 44 -2.62 9.96 -6.13
C TYR A 44 -3.62 8.81 -6.06
N ASP A 45 -4.91 9.15 -6.00
CA ASP A 45 -5.98 8.16 -6.06
C ASP A 45 -6.26 7.73 -7.50
N VAL A 46 -5.81 6.52 -7.82
CA VAL A 46 -5.99 5.88 -9.14
C VAL A 46 -7.46 5.70 -9.51
N TRP A 47 -8.32 5.37 -8.54
CA TRP A 47 -9.75 5.16 -8.81
C TRP A 47 -10.46 6.49 -9.04
N HIS A 48 -10.04 7.56 -8.37
CA HIS A 48 -10.54 8.89 -8.68
C HIS A 48 -10.25 9.30 -10.14
N GLN A 49 -9.09 8.94 -10.70
CA GLN A 49 -8.80 9.19 -12.11
C GLN A 49 -9.67 8.36 -13.04
N VAL A 50 -9.88 7.07 -12.74
CA VAL A 50 -10.80 6.19 -13.47
C VAL A 50 -12.20 6.82 -13.48
N TRP A 51 -12.75 7.16 -12.32
CA TRP A 51 -14.09 7.74 -12.20
C TRP A 51 -14.25 9.08 -12.93
N LYS A 52 -13.20 9.91 -12.94
CA LYS A 52 -13.21 11.18 -13.68
C LYS A 52 -13.31 10.96 -15.19
N LEU A 53 -12.66 9.93 -15.72
CA LEU A 53 -12.69 9.60 -17.14
C LEU A 53 -14.00 8.93 -17.56
N GLU A 54 -14.62 8.17 -16.67
CA GLU A 54 -15.84 7.41 -16.96
C GLU A 54 -17.13 8.23 -16.81
N GLY A 55 -17.04 9.47 -16.31
CA GLY A 55 -18.16 10.42 -16.35
C GLY A 55 -19.41 9.90 -15.63
N SER A 56 -19.30 9.46 -14.37
CA SER A 56 -20.43 9.17 -13.47
C SER A 56 -21.49 8.17 -13.96
N SER A 57 -21.21 7.36 -14.99
CA SER A 57 -22.14 6.31 -15.44
C SER A 57 -21.81 4.97 -14.80
N GLU A 58 -22.81 4.29 -14.25
CA GLU A 58 -22.75 2.95 -13.62
C GLU A 58 -22.46 1.82 -14.65
N HIS A 59 -21.66 2.07 -15.68
CA HIS A 59 -21.33 1.09 -16.69
C HIS A 59 -19.94 0.51 -16.47
N TYR A 60 -19.82 -0.79 -16.76
CA TYR A 60 -18.57 -1.55 -16.71
C TYR A 60 -17.43 -0.79 -17.36
N CYS A 61 -16.35 -0.56 -16.61
CA CYS A 61 -15.14 0.05 -17.14
C CYS A 61 -14.64 -0.72 -18.36
N SER A 62 -14.22 0.00 -19.40
CA SER A 62 -13.48 -0.64 -20.48
C SER A 62 -12.17 -1.19 -19.91
N GLN A 63 -11.87 -2.47 -20.14
CA GLN A 63 -10.64 -3.11 -19.67
C GLN A 63 -9.39 -2.31 -20.06
N SER A 64 -9.44 -1.61 -21.20
CA SER A 64 -8.36 -0.75 -21.68
C SER A 64 -8.05 0.46 -20.79
N ILE A 65 -9.06 1.12 -20.18
CA ILE A 65 -8.83 2.28 -19.31
C ILE A 65 -8.23 1.81 -17.98
N ILE A 66 -8.76 0.72 -17.44
CA ILE A 66 -8.21 0.06 -16.26
C ILE A 66 -6.75 -0.33 -16.53
N ASP A 67 -6.46 -1.02 -17.63
CA ASP A 67 -5.09 -1.46 -17.92
C ASP A 67 -4.12 -0.26 -18.09
N GLN A 68 -4.57 0.85 -18.67
CA GLN A 68 -3.76 2.06 -18.84
C GLN A 68 -3.46 2.80 -17.53
N ILE A 69 -4.38 2.81 -16.57
CA ILE A 69 -4.24 3.58 -15.33
C ILE A 69 -3.74 2.70 -14.19
N ILE A 70 -4.36 1.53 -14.02
CA ILE A 70 -4.10 0.56 -12.96
C ILE A 70 -2.98 -0.38 -13.39
N GLY A 71 -3.09 -0.96 -14.59
CA GLY A 71 -2.17 -2.00 -15.08
C GLY A 71 -0.70 -1.55 -15.09
N ILE A 72 -0.43 -0.29 -15.44
CA ILE A 72 0.93 0.29 -15.47
C ILE A 72 1.62 0.32 -14.10
N HIS A 73 0.84 0.31 -13.01
CA HIS A 73 1.34 0.32 -11.62
C HIS A 73 1.35 -1.06 -10.98
N THR A 74 0.60 -2.02 -11.52
CA THR A 74 0.59 -3.42 -11.06
C THR A 74 1.86 -4.14 -11.49
N LYS A 75 2.94 -3.99 -10.73
CA LYS A 75 4.26 -4.57 -11.02
C LYS A 75 4.61 -5.68 -10.04
N HIS A 76 5.36 -6.66 -10.52
CA HIS A 76 6.04 -7.60 -9.65
C HIS A 76 7.14 -6.87 -8.86
N ILE A 77 7.24 -7.16 -7.57
CA ILE A 77 8.27 -6.61 -6.69
C ILE A 77 9.26 -7.72 -6.33
N PRO A 78 10.48 -7.72 -6.92
CA PRO A 78 11.48 -8.73 -6.64
C PRO A 78 11.94 -8.68 -5.18
N ILE A 79 12.30 -9.83 -4.59
CA ILE A 79 12.75 -9.90 -3.18
C ILE A 79 14.07 -9.14 -2.99
N GLU A 80 14.90 -9.14 -4.02
CA GLU A 80 16.23 -8.54 -4.07
C GLU A 80 16.20 -7.01 -3.91
N ARG A 81 15.02 -6.37 -4.07
CA ARG A 81 14.85 -4.94 -3.82
C ARG A 81 14.99 -4.56 -2.35
N GLY A 82 14.86 -5.52 -1.43
CA GLY A 82 14.80 -5.23 0.00
C GLY A 82 13.58 -4.39 0.38
N LEU A 83 13.60 -3.79 1.57
CA LEU A 83 12.49 -2.96 2.04
C LEU A 83 12.30 -1.72 1.16
N ILE A 84 11.05 -1.44 0.79
CA ILE A 84 10.69 -0.27 -0.01
C ILE A 84 9.88 0.68 0.85
N GLU A 85 10.43 1.85 1.17
CA GLU A 85 9.72 2.85 1.96
C GLU A 85 8.63 3.55 1.13
N VAL A 86 7.45 3.72 1.74
CA VAL A 86 6.26 4.30 1.12
C VAL A 86 5.54 5.23 2.09
N ARG A 87 4.67 6.09 1.56
CA ARG A 87 3.72 6.88 2.36
C ARG A 87 2.56 6.02 2.84
N SER A 88 2.10 5.09 2.01
CA SER A 88 1.06 4.11 2.33
C SER A 88 1.18 2.92 1.40
N ALA A 89 0.85 1.73 1.89
CA ALA A 89 0.67 0.53 1.09
C ALA A 89 -0.20 -0.45 1.88
N PHE A 90 -0.89 -1.33 1.18
CA PHE A 90 -1.53 -2.49 1.76
C PHE A 90 -1.51 -3.59 0.70
N GLY A 91 -1.44 -4.85 1.12
CA GLY A 91 -1.28 -5.97 0.20
C GLY A 91 -1.84 -7.23 0.83
N GLY A 92 -3.03 -7.14 1.41
CA GLY A 92 -3.73 -8.24 2.08
C GLY A 92 -3.31 -8.48 3.52
N ALA A 93 -2.11 -8.04 3.92
CA ALA A 93 -1.68 -8.06 5.31
C ALA A 93 -0.71 -6.91 5.63
N ALA A 94 -0.70 -6.50 6.89
CA ALA A 94 0.28 -5.55 7.43
C ALA A 94 0.53 -5.82 8.92
N LEU A 95 1.78 -5.63 9.34
CA LEU A 95 2.24 -5.71 10.72
C LEU A 95 2.50 -4.30 11.22
N TYR A 96 1.81 -3.92 12.29
CA TYR A 96 1.89 -2.60 12.90
C TYR A 96 2.52 -2.69 14.30
N LYS A 97 3.37 -1.74 14.63
CA LYS A 97 3.72 -1.51 16.03
C LYS A 97 2.59 -0.76 16.73
N THR A 98 2.14 -1.30 17.84
CA THR A 98 1.04 -0.74 18.65
C THR A 98 1.31 0.71 19.08
N ASN A 99 2.55 1.03 19.46
CA ASN A 99 2.93 2.39 19.86
C ASN A 99 2.79 3.40 18.71
N SER A 100 3.05 2.98 17.47
CA SER A 100 2.99 3.82 16.28
C SER A 100 1.55 4.03 15.81
N THR A 101 0.61 3.21 16.27
CA THR A 101 -0.82 3.33 15.93
C THR A 101 -1.63 4.09 16.97
N PHE A 102 -1.01 4.46 18.10
CA PHE A 102 -1.72 5.11 19.21
C PHE A 102 -2.42 6.38 18.74
N GLU A 103 -3.72 6.50 19.04
CA GLU A 103 -4.60 7.61 18.62
C GLU A 103 -4.79 7.81 17.11
N CYS A 104 -4.28 6.90 16.27
CA CYS A 104 -4.61 6.87 14.85
C CYS A 104 -5.86 6.01 14.62
N LYS A 105 -6.79 6.50 13.79
CA LYS A 105 -8.07 5.82 13.52
C LYS A 105 -8.14 5.36 12.09
N TYR A 106 -8.49 4.10 11.91
CA TYR A 106 -8.87 3.54 10.62
C TYR A 106 -10.32 3.93 10.31
N ASN A 107 -10.55 4.66 9.22
CA ASN A 107 -11.86 5.23 8.88
C ASN A 107 -12.13 5.18 7.37
N GLY A 108 -13.15 4.41 6.98
CA GLY A 108 -13.59 4.27 5.57
C GLY A 108 -14.69 5.23 5.13
N LYS A 109 -14.98 6.30 5.87
CA LYS A 109 -16.05 7.27 5.52
C LYS A 109 -15.68 8.26 4.41
N GLY A 110 -14.50 8.13 3.79
CA GLY A 110 -14.01 9.02 2.73
C GLY A 110 -13.99 8.38 1.35
N PHE A 111 -13.69 9.18 0.32
CA PHE A 111 -13.54 8.71 -1.07
C PHE A 111 -12.19 8.04 -1.37
N THR A 112 -11.24 8.14 -0.44
CA THR A 112 -9.89 7.58 -0.56
C THR A 112 -9.77 6.34 0.31
N CYS A 113 -8.90 5.39 -0.06
CA CYS A 113 -8.61 4.21 0.74
C CYS A 113 -8.29 4.59 2.20
N GLU A 114 -8.96 3.92 3.12
CA GLU A 114 -8.90 4.13 4.55
C GLU A 114 -7.49 3.89 5.14
N HIS A 115 -6.69 3.01 4.51
CA HIS A 115 -5.29 2.81 4.87
C HIS A 115 -4.47 4.10 4.71
N ILE A 116 -4.81 4.97 3.76
CA ILE A 116 -4.03 6.19 3.48
C ILE A 116 -4.11 7.14 4.67
N GLN A 117 -5.31 7.41 5.19
CA GLN A 117 -5.50 8.32 6.32
C GLN A 117 -4.89 7.73 7.60
N PHE A 118 -5.00 6.42 7.78
CA PHE A 118 -4.39 5.74 8.91
C PHE A 118 -2.85 5.81 8.86
N HIS A 119 -2.25 5.52 7.71
CA HIS A 119 -0.81 5.64 7.49
C HIS A 119 -0.30 7.08 7.58
N LEU A 120 -1.07 8.06 7.09
CA LEU A 120 -0.74 9.47 7.22
C LEU A 120 -0.65 9.87 8.70
N CYS A 121 -1.62 9.48 9.53
CA CYS A 121 -1.56 9.72 10.97
C CYS A 121 -0.31 9.10 11.61
N ILE A 122 0.02 7.85 11.26
CA ILE A 122 1.22 7.16 11.78
C ILE A 122 2.49 7.95 11.42
N ARG A 123 2.58 8.43 10.17
CA ARG A 123 3.72 9.22 9.69
C ARG A 123 3.81 10.59 10.38
N GLU A 124 2.70 11.33 10.47
CA GLU A 124 2.70 12.70 10.99
C GLU A 124 2.84 12.75 12.51
N LYS A 125 2.12 11.87 13.23
CA LYS A 125 2.06 11.90 14.69
C LYS A 125 3.23 11.18 15.35
N HIS A 126 3.65 10.07 14.76
CA HIS A 126 4.66 9.18 15.35
C HIS A 126 5.97 9.13 14.58
N GLN A 127 6.11 9.94 13.51
CA GLN A 127 7.25 9.90 12.59
C GLN A 127 7.49 8.47 12.06
N GLY A 128 6.42 7.68 11.97
CA GLY A 128 6.49 6.27 11.68
C GLY A 128 6.85 6.02 10.22
N ARG A 129 7.74 5.06 9.98
CA ARG A 129 8.14 4.64 8.63
C ARG A 129 7.36 3.41 8.20
N ILE A 130 6.92 3.40 6.96
CA ILE A 130 6.04 2.37 6.41
C ILE A 130 6.76 1.75 5.23
N PHE A 131 6.84 0.42 5.21
CA PHE A 131 7.56 -0.32 4.20
C PHE A 131 6.68 -1.37 3.54
N ILE A 132 6.91 -1.60 2.26
CA ILE A 132 6.60 -2.86 1.60
C ILE A 132 7.79 -3.78 1.86
N ASN A 133 7.52 -4.96 2.42
CA ASN A 133 8.51 -6.03 2.54
C ASN A 133 8.25 -7.06 1.43
N PRO A 134 9.06 -7.11 0.36
CA PRO A 134 8.85 -8.04 -0.74
C PRO A 134 8.92 -9.53 -0.37
N ALA A 135 9.50 -9.87 0.79
CA ALA A 135 9.54 -11.22 1.34
C ALA A 135 8.32 -11.54 2.23
N PHE A 136 7.56 -10.52 2.66
CA PHE A 136 6.29 -10.68 3.35
C PHE A 136 5.16 -10.79 2.32
N ARG A 137 4.74 -12.02 2.02
CA ARG A 137 3.88 -12.37 0.91
C ARG A 137 2.60 -13.04 1.38
N VAL A 138 1.49 -12.54 0.86
CA VAL A 138 0.20 -13.21 0.91
C VAL A 138 -0.01 -13.97 -0.40
N SER A 139 -0.65 -15.14 -0.28
CA SER A 139 -0.94 -16.06 -1.37
C SER A 139 -2.24 -15.69 -2.05
#